data_AF-A0A231HDS4-F1
#
_entry.id   AF-A0A231HDS4-F1
#
_cell.length_a   1.000
_cell.length_b   1.000
_cell.length_c   1.000
_cell.angle_alpha   90.00
_cell.angle_beta   90.00
_cell.angle_gamma   90.00
#
_symmetry.space_group_name_H-M   'P 1'
#
loop_
_entity.id
_entity.type
_entity.pdbx_description
1 polymer ?
#
loop_
_entity_poly.entity_id
_entity_poly.type
_entity_poly.pdbx_seq_one_letter_code
_entity_poly.pdbx_strand_id
1 'polypeptide(L)'
;MASQYRHAGKKLAAKFFVDGFNRVFSEIRHGANRNVPITVYYAYKQQDTRDVGTASTGWHTLLDGLIGSGWEVTATWPMRSERSGRMLSVGTNALASSIVLACRPRPEDAAATTRRAFIASLKAELPGALRDLLSGDVAPVDLAQAAIGPGIAVFSRYSRVREADGSDMSIKDALLLINATLDEVLGEQESDFDPDTRFAVKWYRQYGWGQESAGIADQLARSSDTSIGALERGGIFEAKGGKARLLPPAQLDGAWDPAADDRVSVWEATVRLAAVMAKDGADKVAELLPSVQTRANLDAVKELGFLLFHEAEKKKDAKDAILFNGLVSAWGDVNEQARKIGSAPRSAQQAFVFDEDEDE
;
A
#
# COMPACT_ATOMS: atom_id res chain seq x y z
N MET A 1 19.57 20.35 -13.14
CA MET A 1 20.34 19.97 -11.94
C MET A 1 21.24 21.12 -11.53
N ALA A 2 21.00 21.74 -10.36
CA ALA A 2 21.92 22.73 -9.80
C ALA A 2 23.11 21.99 -9.16
N SER A 3 24.31 22.14 -9.72
CA SER A 3 25.50 21.48 -9.20
C SER A 3 25.98 22.14 -7.92
N GLN A 4 26.33 21.33 -6.91
CA GLN A 4 26.79 21.77 -5.58
C GLN A 4 28.06 22.63 -5.62
N TYR A 5 28.80 22.62 -6.74
CA TYR A 5 30.04 23.36 -6.93
C TYR A 5 29.84 24.82 -7.38
N ARG A 6 28.62 25.25 -7.75
CA ARG A 6 28.35 26.62 -8.21
C ARG A 6 27.79 27.57 -7.15
N HIS A 7 27.35 27.05 -6.00
CA HIS A 7 26.77 27.87 -4.93
C HIS A 7 27.41 27.49 -3.60
N ALA A 8 27.85 28.49 -2.84
CA ALA A 8 28.66 28.39 -1.62
C ALA A 8 27.98 27.66 -0.44
N GLY A 9 27.67 26.36 -0.60
CA GLY A 9 27.12 25.47 0.42
C GLY A 9 25.72 24.91 0.13
N LYS A 10 25.39 23.77 0.76
CA LYS A 10 24.13 23.02 0.58
C LYS A 10 22.86 23.86 0.78
N LYS A 11 22.86 24.79 1.74
CA LYS A 11 21.70 25.65 2.05
C LYS A 11 21.38 26.66 0.94
N LEU A 12 22.41 27.26 0.33
CA LEU A 12 22.26 28.24 -0.75
C LEU A 12 21.82 27.59 -2.05
N ALA A 13 22.32 26.39 -2.34
CA ALA A 13 21.87 25.61 -3.49
C ALA A 13 20.40 25.17 -3.37
N ALA A 14 19.96 24.78 -2.17
CA ALA A 14 18.56 24.46 -1.90
C ALA A 14 17.66 25.68 -2.07
N LYS A 15 18.02 26.84 -1.51
CA LYS A 15 17.26 28.08 -1.66
C LYS A 15 17.14 28.52 -3.12
N PHE A 16 18.24 28.50 -3.88
CA PHE A 16 18.22 28.82 -5.31
C PHE A 16 17.33 27.87 -6.12
N PHE A 17 17.29 26.59 -5.74
CA PHE A 17 16.43 25.59 -6.36
C PHE A 17 14.95 25.85 -6.06
N VAL A 18 14.59 26.12 -4.79
CA VAL A 18 13.22 26.51 -4.38
C VAL A 18 12.78 27.76 -5.12
N ASP A 19 13.59 28.83 -5.08
CA ASP A 19 13.28 30.12 -5.71
C ASP A 19 13.12 29.98 -7.23
N GLY A 20 13.93 29.13 -7.86
CA GLY A 20 13.80 28.78 -9.28
C GLY A 20 12.48 28.08 -9.61
N PHE A 21 12.07 27.08 -8.80
CA PHE A 21 10.78 26.41 -8.98
C PHE A 21 9.60 27.34 -8.76
N ASN A 22 9.65 28.16 -7.72
CA ASN A 22 8.61 29.15 -7.42
C ASN A 22 8.41 30.10 -8.60
N ARG A 23 9.51 30.57 -9.19
CA ARG A 23 9.46 31.44 -10.36
C ARG A 23 8.86 30.74 -11.56
N VAL A 24 9.30 29.52 -11.88
CA VAL A 24 8.77 28.76 -13.02
C VAL A 24 7.26 28.53 -12.87
N PHE A 25 6.80 28.05 -11.71
CA PHE A 25 5.38 27.78 -11.50
C PHE A 25 4.54 29.04 -11.42
N SER A 26 5.08 30.16 -10.93
CA SER A 26 4.42 31.47 -10.97
C SER A 26 4.24 31.96 -12.41
N GLU A 27 5.28 31.89 -13.24
CA GLU A 27 5.21 32.29 -14.65
C GLU A 27 4.21 31.42 -15.42
N ILE A 28 4.23 30.10 -15.24
CA ILE A 28 3.26 29.19 -15.88
C ILE A 28 1.83 29.55 -15.47
N ARG A 29 1.61 29.94 -14.22
CA ARG A 29 0.26 30.26 -13.70
C ARG A 29 -0.36 31.48 -14.38
N HIS A 30 0.42 32.47 -14.80
CA HIS A 30 -0.09 33.67 -15.47
C HIS A 30 -0.87 33.36 -16.77
N GLY A 31 -0.48 32.30 -17.50
CA GLY A 31 -1.15 31.86 -18.72
C GLY A 31 -2.04 30.63 -18.55
N ALA A 32 -2.19 30.10 -17.33
CA ALA A 32 -2.85 28.83 -17.09
C ALA A 32 -4.38 28.97 -17.07
N ASN A 33 -5.07 28.11 -17.83
CA ASN A 33 -6.52 28.00 -17.79
C ASN A 33 -6.94 27.11 -16.60
N ARG A 34 -7.84 27.60 -15.74
CA ARG A 34 -8.36 26.84 -14.58
C ARG A 34 -9.07 25.55 -14.94
N ASN A 35 -9.62 25.45 -16.15
CA ASN A 35 -10.34 24.27 -16.63
C ASN A 35 -9.41 23.20 -17.21
N VAL A 36 -8.12 23.50 -17.40
CA VAL A 36 -7.15 22.58 -18.01
C VAL A 36 -6.04 22.29 -17.00
N PRO A 37 -5.87 21.04 -16.53
CA PRO A 37 -4.79 20.71 -15.62
C PRO A 37 -3.44 20.73 -16.34
N ILE A 38 -2.37 21.07 -15.61
CA ILE A 38 -1.00 20.78 -16.03
C ILE A 38 -0.54 19.49 -15.37
N THR A 39 0.42 18.81 -16.00
CA THR A 39 1.05 17.61 -15.44
C THR A 39 2.52 17.88 -15.12
N VAL A 40 2.92 17.70 -13.87
CA VAL A 40 4.31 17.82 -13.42
C VAL A 40 4.87 16.43 -13.20
N TYR A 41 5.92 16.10 -13.94
CA TYR A 41 6.65 14.83 -13.80
C TYR A 41 7.84 15.05 -12.87
N TYR A 42 7.90 14.29 -11.79
CA TYR A 42 9.01 14.34 -10.84
C TYR A 42 9.65 12.96 -10.69
N ALA A 43 10.94 12.85 -11.04
CA ALA A 43 11.70 11.62 -10.86
C ALA A 43 12.16 11.49 -9.39
N TYR A 44 11.64 10.48 -8.71
CA TYR A 44 11.90 10.19 -7.30
C TYR A 44 13.02 9.15 -7.16
N LYS A 45 13.86 9.25 -6.12
CA LYS A 45 14.87 8.23 -5.81
C LYS A 45 14.45 7.43 -4.57
N GLN A 46 14.39 6.11 -4.70
CA GLN A 46 13.95 5.16 -3.66
C GLN A 46 14.75 5.20 -2.33
N GLN A 47 15.91 5.86 -2.28
CA GLN A 47 16.65 6.10 -1.03
C GLN A 47 15.99 7.15 -0.12
N ASP A 48 14.98 7.86 -0.61
CA ASP A 48 14.31 8.96 0.08
C ASP A 48 13.18 8.51 1.03
N THR A 49 12.75 7.23 1.00
CA THR A 49 11.69 6.67 1.88
C THR A 49 12.20 6.02 3.17
N ARG A 50 13.49 5.66 3.26
CA ARG A 50 14.02 4.89 4.41
C ARG A 50 14.14 5.70 5.70
N ASP A 51 14.05 7.01 5.62
CA ASP A 51 14.04 7.91 6.78
C ASP A 51 12.72 8.69 6.83
N VAL A 52 11.77 8.16 7.60
CA VAL A 52 10.53 8.85 8.00
C VAL A 52 10.82 10.15 8.80
N GLY A 53 12.10 10.46 9.07
CA GLY A 53 12.57 11.73 9.63
C GLY A 53 13.33 12.66 8.68
N THR A 54 13.71 12.20 7.47
CA THR A 54 14.46 13.00 6.49
C THR A 54 13.93 12.81 5.06
N ALA A 55 12.61 12.84 4.88
CA ALA A 55 12.03 12.87 3.54
C ALA A 55 12.72 13.96 2.68
N SER A 56 13.21 13.49 1.54
CA SER A 56 13.98 14.19 0.51
C SER A 56 13.78 15.70 0.50
N THR A 57 14.86 16.46 0.71
CA THR A 57 14.83 17.92 0.56
C THR A 57 14.31 18.36 -0.81
N GLY A 58 14.36 17.50 -1.85
CA GLY A 58 13.86 17.80 -3.18
C GLY A 58 12.34 17.73 -3.34
N TRP A 59 11.68 16.68 -2.83
CA TRP A 59 10.22 16.50 -2.97
C TRP A 59 9.45 17.56 -2.19
N HIS A 60 9.85 17.81 -0.94
CA HIS A 60 9.28 18.89 -0.14
C HIS A 60 9.41 20.24 -0.80
N THR A 61 10.59 20.54 -1.36
CA THR A 61 10.84 21.80 -2.08
C THR A 61 9.95 21.95 -3.30
N LEU A 62 9.75 20.87 -4.07
CA LEU A 62 8.86 20.89 -5.23
C LEU A 62 7.43 21.24 -4.82
N LEU A 63 6.88 20.51 -3.83
CA LEU A 63 5.51 20.73 -3.36
C LEU A 63 5.34 22.11 -2.71
N ASP A 64 6.29 22.53 -1.89
CA ASP A 64 6.29 23.86 -1.27
C ASP A 64 6.21 24.96 -2.34
N GLY A 65 7.02 24.83 -3.39
CA GLY A 65 7.03 25.81 -4.46
C GLY A 65 5.82 25.77 -5.38
N LEU A 66 5.32 24.58 -5.68
CA LEU A 66 4.11 24.38 -6.46
C LEU A 66 2.89 24.98 -5.73
N ILE A 67 2.69 24.61 -4.45
CA ILE A 67 1.54 25.06 -3.66
C ILE A 67 1.68 26.54 -3.28
N GLY A 68 2.89 26.98 -2.96
CA GLY A 68 3.22 28.38 -2.65
C GLY A 68 3.03 29.33 -3.83
N SER A 69 3.21 28.86 -5.07
CA SER A 69 2.91 29.64 -6.28
C SER A 69 1.43 29.63 -6.67
N GLY A 70 0.57 28.99 -5.88
CA GLY A 70 -0.87 29.02 -6.06
C GLY A 70 -1.43 27.91 -6.94
N TRP A 71 -0.74 26.77 -7.02
CA TRP A 71 -1.29 25.55 -7.61
C TRP A 71 -1.92 24.67 -6.54
N GLU A 72 -3.03 24.03 -6.91
CA GLU A 72 -3.61 22.91 -6.18
C GLU A 72 -3.28 21.62 -6.93
N VAL A 73 -2.97 20.56 -6.18
CA VAL A 73 -2.79 19.21 -6.71
C VAL A 73 -4.17 18.56 -6.75
N THR A 74 -4.59 18.07 -7.91
CA THR A 74 -5.90 17.44 -8.09
C THR A 74 -5.82 15.92 -8.18
N ALA A 75 -4.67 15.38 -8.59
CA ALA A 75 -4.42 13.94 -8.61
C ALA A 75 -2.93 13.65 -8.61
N THR A 76 -2.55 12.47 -8.12
CA THR A 76 -1.16 11.98 -8.18
C THR A 76 -1.13 10.54 -8.64
N TRP A 77 -0.20 10.22 -9.53
CA TRP A 77 -0.06 8.87 -10.07
C TRP A 77 1.39 8.40 -9.98
N PRO A 78 1.64 7.21 -9.41
CA PRO A 78 2.95 6.58 -9.54
C PRO A 78 3.14 6.17 -11.00
N MET A 79 4.34 6.42 -11.53
CA MET A 79 4.71 6.09 -12.89
C MET A 79 6.00 5.30 -12.88
N ARG A 80 5.92 4.04 -13.31
CA ARG A 80 7.09 3.23 -13.59
C ARG A 80 7.63 3.59 -14.97
N SER A 81 8.83 4.17 -15.03
CA SER A 81 9.52 4.31 -16.31
C SER A 81 10.19 2.98 -16.62
N GLU A 82 9.58 2.18 -17.50
CA GLU A 82 10.18 0.97 -18.07
C GLU A 82 11.40 1.34 -18.91
N ARG A 83 12.58 1.43 -18.29
CA ARG A 83 13.83 1.30 -19.03
C ARG A 83 14.54 0.04 -18.54
N SER A 84 14.09 -1.09 -19.06
CA SER A 84 14.76 -2.40 -19.01
C SER A 84 16.05 -2.47 -19.86
N GLY A 85 16.48 -1.34 -20.45
CA GLY A 85 17.74 -1.21 -21.19
C GLY A 85 18.89 -0.67 -20.33
N ARG A 86 19.61 -1.60 -19.70
CA ARG A 86 21.04 -1.58 -19.31
C ARG A 86 21.76 -0.21 -19.41
N MET A 87 22.25 0.30 -18.27
CA MET A 87 23.55 0.96 -18.20
C MET A 87 24.41 0.27 -17.15
N LEU A 88 25.47 -0.39 -17.64
CA LEU A 88 26.60 -0.85 -16.86
C LEU A 88 27.25 0.35 -16.16
N SER A 89 26.94 0.57 -14.89
CA SER A 89 27.86 1.26 -13.98
C SER A 89 27.58 0.81 -12.56
N VAL A 90 28.42 -0.13 -12.12
CA VAL A 90 28.78 -0.49 -10.75
C VAL A 90 28.12 0.37 -9.65
N GLY A 91 27.26 -0.26 -8.83
CA GLY A 91 27.16 0.09 -7.40
C GLY A 91 25.92 0.83 -6.89
N THR A 92 24.87 1.09 -7.68
CA THR A 92 23.64 1.66 -7.11
C THR A 92 22.39 1.20 -7.86
N ASN A 93 21.77 0.12 -7.37
CA ASN A 93 20.40 -0.24 -7.73
C ASN A 93 19.46 0.85 -7.20
N ALA A 94 19.02 1.76 -8.05
CA ALA A 94 17.92 2.67 -7.76
C ALA A 94 16.94 2.57 -8.91
N LEU A 95 15.88 1.77 -8.75
CA LEU A 95 14.67 1.95 -9.53
C LEU A 95 14.20 3.39 -9.27
N ALA A 96 14.30 4.26 -10.28
CA ALA A 96 13.73 5.60 -10.22
C ALA A 96 12.23 5.48 -10.54
N SER A 97 11.39 5.33 -9.51
CA SER A 97 9.94 5.53 -9.69
C SER A 97 9.71 7.02 -9.92
N SER A 98 8.86 7.40 -10.87
CA SER A 98 8.48 8.80 -11.10
C SER A 98 7.07 9.03 -10.59
N ILE A 99 6.78 10.24 -10.10
CA ILE A 99 5.42 10.62 -9.70
C ILE A 99 4.93 11.68 -10.70
N VAL A 100 3.70 11.52 -11.17
CA VAL A 100 3.00 12.51 -11.98
C VAL A 100 1.99 13.23 -11.12
N LEU A 101 2.08 14.55 -11.05
CA LEU A 101 1.13 15.42 -10.37
C LEU A 101 0.24 16.12 -11.39
N ALA A 102 -1.06 15.91 -11.32
CA ALA A 102 -2.02 16.76 -12.03
C ALA A 102 -2.32 17.98 -11.15
N CYS A 103 -2.13 19.18 -11.69
CA CYS A 103 -2.24 20.43 -10.94
C CYS A 103 -3.16 21.41 -11.66
N ARG A 104 -3.91 22.21 -10.90
CA ARG A 104 -4.70 23.33 -11.41
C ARG A 104 -4.33 24.61 -10.66
N PRO A 105 -4.52 25.79 -11.26
CA PRO A 105 -4.42 27.03 -10.52
C PRO A 105 -5.47 27.05 -9.40
N ARG A 106 -5.02 27.15 -8.14
CA ARG A 106 -5.90 27.31 -6.99
C ARG A 106 -6.74 28.58 -7.17
N PRO A 107 -8.05 28.54 -6.88
CA PRO A 107 -8.89 29.73 -6.89
C PRO A 107 -8.39 30.83 -5.95
N GLU A 108 -8.61 32.10 -6.33
CA GLU A 108 -8.17 33.25 -5.50
C GLU A 108 -9.02 33.39 -4.23
N ASP A 109 -10.26 32.92 -4.28
CA ASP A 109 -11.23 32.85 -3.18
C ASP A 109 -11.14 31.55 -2.38
N ALA A 110 -10.08 30.74 -2.57
CA ALA A 110 -9.86 29.50 -1.83
C ALA A 110 -9.87 29.75 -0.32
N ALA A 111 -10.72 29.00 0.39
CA ALA A 111 -10.91 29.17 1.83
C ALA A 111 -9.63 28.88 2.62
N ALA A 112 -9.44 29.64 3.71
CA ALA A 112 -8.49 29.27 4.75
C ALA A 112 -9.17 28.31 5.74
N THR A 113 -8.42 27.36 6.29
CA THR A 113 -8.95 26.37 7.25
C THR A 113 -8.09 26.31 8.51
N THR A 114 -8.56 25.58 9.53
CA THR A 114 -7.80 25.31 10.76
C THR A 114 -7.19 23.92 10.69
N ARG A 115 -6.09 23.66 11.41
CA ARG A 115 -5.50 22.32 11.54
C ARG A 115 -6.52 21.24 11.89
N ARG A 116 -7.45 21.54 12.81
CA ARG A 116 -8.50 20.60 13.22
C ARG A 116 -9.44 20.25 12.06
N ALA A 117 -9.88 21.25 11.29
CA ALA A 117 -10.75 21.04 10.14
C ALA A 117 -10.03 20.37 8.97
N PHE A 118 -8.73 20.63 8.79
CA PHE A 118 -7.88 19.91 7.85
C PHE A 118 -7.79 18.41 8.20
N ILE A 119 -7.48 18.06 9.45
CA ILE A 119 -7.45 16.65 9.91
C ILE A 119 -8.82 15.99 9.71
N ALA A 120 -9.91 16.69 10.05
CA ALA A 120 -11.26 16.16 9.82
C ALA A 120 -11.55 15.88 8.33
N SER A 121 -11.07 16.76 7.42
CA SER A 121 -11.18 16.55 5.98
C SER A 121 -10.37 15.33 5.52
N LEU A 122 -9.15 15.17 6.03
CA LEU A 122 -8.31 14.01 5.72
C LEU A 122 -9.00 12.70 6.15
N LYS A 123 -9.53 12.64 7.37
CA LYS A 123 -10.24 11.45 7.87
C LYS A 123 -11.52 11.13 7.08
N ALA A 124 -12.18 12.14 6.53
CA ALA A 124 -13.38 11.92 5.72
C ALA A 124 -13.07 11.43 4.29
N GLU A 125 -11.99 11.93 3.67
CA GLU A 125 -11.71 11.71 2.25
C GLU A 125 -10.67 10.61 1.98
N LEU A 126 -9.66 10.46 2.85
CA LEU A 126 -8.59 9.47 2.65
C LEU A 126 -9.09 8.01 2.60
N PRO A 127 -10.05 7.55 3.43
CA PRO A 127 -10.53 6.17 3.36
C PRO A 127 -11.10 5.81 1.99
N GLY A 128 -11.90 6.69 1.39
CA GLY A 128 -12.47 6.48 0.07
C GLY A 128 -11.39 6.46 -1.01
N ALA A 129 -10.52 7.47 -1.01
CA ALA A 129 -9.44 7.57 -1.99
C ALA A 129 -8.45 6.39 -1.91
N LEU A 130 -8.19 5.87 -0.71
CA LEU A 130 -7.33 4.72 -0.51
C LEU A 130 -7.99 3.43 -1.03
N ARG A 131 -9.30 3.23 -0.79
CA ARG A 131 -10.05 2.11 -1.37
C ARG A 131 -10.02 2.14 -2.90
N ASP A 132 -10.18 3.31 -3.52
CA ASP A 132 -10.08 3.46 -4.97
C ASP A 132 -8.69 3.05 -5.47
N LEU A 133 -7.62 3.47 -4.79
CA LEU A 133 -6.25 3.07 -5.12
C LEU A 133 -6.01 1.57 -4.93
N LEU A 134 -6.55 0.98 -3.86
CA LEU A 134 -6.47 -0.46 -3.57
C LEU A 134 -7.26 -1.30 -4.58
N SER A 135 -8.35 -0.77 -5.14
CA SER A 135 -9.13 -1.42 -6.19
C SER A 135 -8.37 -1.50 -7.53
N GLY A 136 -7.42 -0.59 -7.76
CA GLY A 136 -6.53 -0.62 -8.93
C GLY A 136 -5.35 -1.58 -8.78
N ASP A 137 -4.58 -1.75 -9.87
CA ASP A 137 -3.36 -2.57 -9.90
C ASP A 137 -2.10 -1.79 -9.43
N VAL A 138 -2.26 -0.95 -8.41
CA VAL A 138 -1.15 -0.20 -7.83
C VAL A 138 -0.36 -1.13 -6.89
N ALA A 139 0.95 -1.27 -7.14
CA ALA A 139 1.81 -2.08 -6.28
C ALA A 139 1.95 -1.45 -4.86
N PRO A 140 2.15 -2.25 -3.80
CA PRO A 140 2.26 -1.76 -2.40
C PRO A 140 3.28 -0.66 -2.19
N VAL A 141 4.48 -0.85 -2.74
CA VAL A 141 5.56 0.14 -2.67
C VAL A 141 5.18 1.49 -3.29
N ASP A 142 4.30 1.46 -4.30
CA ASP A 142 3.81 2.65 -5.01
C ASP A 142 2.53 3.21 -4.36
N LEU A 143 1.79 2.39 -3.59
CA LEU A 143 0.56 2.77 -2.90
C LEU A 143 0.83 3.80 -1.80
N ALA A 144 1.85 3.60 -0.96
CA ALA A 144 2.22 4.58 0.06
C ALA A 144 2.52 5.96 -0.55
N GLN A 145 3.10 5.99 -1.75
CA GLN A 145 3.38 7.22 -2.48
C GLN A 145 2.13 7.80 -3.16
N ALA A 146 1.29 6.94 -3.76
CA ALA A 146 0.03 7.33 -4.36
C ALA A 146 -0.96 7.90 -3.31
N ALA A 147 -0.97 7.32 -2.11
CA ALA A 147 -1.85 7.68 -1.01
C ALA A 147 -1.50 9.05 -0.39
N ILE A 148 -0.25 9.51 -0.52
CA ILE A 148 0.13 10.89 -0.17
C ILE A 148 -0.61 11.90 -1.04
N GLY A 149 -0.94 11.54 -2.29
CA GLY A 149 -1.61 12.41 -3.24
C GLY A 149 -2.95 12.95 -2.82
N PRO A 150 -3.93 12.07 -2.49
CA PRO A 150 -5.20 12.48 -1.90
C PRO A 150 -5.01 13.43 -0.70
N GLY A 151 -4.02 13.17 0.17
CA GLY A 151 -3.71 14.05 1.29
C GLY A 151 -3.21 15.43 0.86
N ILE A 152 -2.29 15.48 -0.11
CA ILE A 152 -1.79 16.75 -0.68
C ILE A 152 -2.91 17.49 -1.41
N ALA A 153 -3.82 16.80 -2.08
CA ALA A 153 -4.97 17.42 -2.74
C ALA A 153 -5.86 18.14 -1.72
N VAL A 154 -6.14 17.50 -0.59
CA VAL A 154 -6.87 18.10 0.53
C VAL A 154 -6.14 19.30 1.12
N PHE A 155 -4.81 19.27 1.23
CA PHE A 155 -4.02 20.40 1.74
C PHE A 155 -3.97 21.57 0.76
N SER A 156 -3.64 21.28 -0.50
CA SER A 156 -3.30 22.28 -1.52
C SER A 156 -4.48 23.07 -2.07
N ARG A 157 -5.72 22.58 -1.91
CA ARG A 157 -6.96 23.32 -2.25
C ARG A 157 -7.24 24.50 -1.32
N TYR A 158 -6.74 24.45 -0.08
CA TYR A 158 -6.89 25.56 0.86
C TYR A 158 -5.87 26.65 0.58
N SER A 159 -6.23 27.92 0.80
CA SER A 159 -5.27 29.02 0.66
C SER A 159 -4.19 28.99 1.75
N ARG A 160 -4.55 28.54 2.95
CA ARG A 160 -3.67 28.27 4.10
C ARG A 160 -4.37 27.40 5.14
N VAL A 161 -3.58 26.65 5.91
CA VAL A 161 -4.04 25.92 7.09
C VAL A 161 -3.44 26.59 8.33
N ARG A 162 -4.28 27.08 9.24
CA ARG A 162 -3.86 27.78 10.45
C ARG A 162 -3.59 26.82 11.60
N GLU A 163 -2.44 27.00 12.23
CA GLU A 163 -2.05 26.35 13.47
C GLU A 163 -2.66 27.06 14.69
N ALA A 164 -2.61 26.40 15.86
CA ALA A 164 -3.17 26.95 17.11
C ALA A 164 -2.43 28.21 17.59
N ASP A 165 -1.17 28.38 17.21
CA ASP A 165 -0.36 29.56 17.49
C ASP A 165 -0.59 30.72 16.49
N GLY A 166 -1.49 30.53 15.52
CA GLY A 166 -1.82 31.51 14.48
C GLY A 166 -0.91 31.47 13.25
N SER A 167 0.17 30.67 13.27
CA SER A 167 1.05 30.47 12.13
C SER A 167 0.38 29.66 11.01
N ASP A 168 0.95 29.71 9.81
CA ASP A 168 0.53 28.87 8.70
C ASP A 168 1.31 27.54 8.74
N MET A 169 0.58 26.43 8.67
CA MET A 169 1.15 25.09 8.63
C MET A 169 2.06 24.93 7.43
N SER A 170 3.26 24.41 7.65
CA SER A 170 4.20 24.10 6.57
C SER A 170 3.77 22.85 5.79
N ILE A 171 4.16 22.73 4.52
CA ILE A 171 3.93 21.50 3.75
C ILE A 171 4.55 20.27 4.42
N LYS A 172 5.67 20.45 5.13
CA LYS A 172 6.33 19.37 5.88
C LYS A 172 5.43 18.86 7.00
N ASP A 173 4.83 19.76 7.77
CA ASP A 173 3.94 19.40 8.87
C ASP A 173 2.64 18.79 8.33
N ALA A 174 2.14 19.30 7.21
CA ALA A 174 1.00 18.72 6.51
C ALA A 174 1.27 17.28 6.06
N LEU A 175 2.44 17.00 5.48
CA LEU A 175 2.83 15.64 5.08
C LEU A 175 2.97 14.69 6.28
N LEU A 176 3.48 15.17 7.42
CA LEU A 176 3.51 14.37 8.65
C LEU A 176 2.09 14.00 9.10
N LEU A 177 1.15 14.95 9.06
CA LEU A 177 -0.25 14.71 9.38
C LEU A 177 -0.94 13.77 8.40
N ILE A 178 -0.66 13.92 7.09
CA ILE A 178 -1.17 13.03 6.04
C ILE A 178 -0.70 11.60 6.30
N ASN A 179 0.61 11.39 6.48
CA ASN A 179 1.15 10.05 6.76
C ASN A 179 0.57 9.45 8.05
N ALA A 180 0.46 10.24 9.12
CA ALA A 180 -0.16 9.77 10.37
C ALA A 180 -1.65 9.41 10.19
N THR A 181 -2.39 10.17 9.38
CA THR A 181 -3.80 9.87 9.09
C THR A 181 -3.93 8.65 8.18
N LEU A 182 -3.03 8.49 7.20
CA LEU A 182 -2.97 7.28 6.35
C LEU A 182 -2.71 6.04 7.20
N ASP A 183 -1.77 6.10 8.15
CA ASP A 183 -1.50 5.03 9.10
C ASP A 183 -2.73 4.68 9.95
N GLU A 184 -3.48 5.70 10.39
CA GLU A 184 -4.71 5.52 11.16
C GLU A 184 -5.81 4.86 10.33
N VAL A 185 -6.03 5.32 9.09
CA VAL A 185 -7.06 4.78 8.18
C VAL A 185 -6.76 3.34 7.77
N LEU A 186 -5.49 3.02 7.48
CA LEU A 186 -5.03 1.64 7.27
C LEU A 186 -5.22 0.78 8.54
N GLY A 187 -5.15 1.41 9.72
CA GLY A 187 -5.47 0.79 11.00
C GLY A 187 -6.94 0.50 11.22
N GLU A 188 -7.83 1.41 10.84
CA GLU A 188 -9.28 1.34 11.06
C GLU A 188 -10.01 0.33 10.15
N GLN A 189 -9.40 -0.09 9.04
CA GLN A 189 -9.91 -1.18 8.18
C GLN A 189 -10.05 -2.53 8.91
N GLU A 190 -9.50 -2.66 10.12
CA GLU A 190 -9.66 -3.85 10.96
C GLU A 190 -11.12 -4.28 11.17
N SER A 191 -12.05 -3.34 11.31
CA SER A 191 -13.43 -3.68 11.66
C SER A 191 -14.17 -4.47 10.57
N ASP A 192 -13.75 -4.32 9.31
CA ASP A 192 -14.36 -4.96 8.14
C ASP A 192 -13.91 -6.42 7.98
N PHE A 193 -12.83 -6.85 8.65
CA PHE A 193 -12.34 -8.23 8.60
C PHE A 193 -13.12 -9.19 9.50
N ASP A 194 -13.03 -10.48 9.17
CA ASP A 194 -13.60 -11.55 9.99
C ASP A 194 -12.90 -11.63 11.39
N PRO A 195 -13.58 -12.15 12.42
CA PRO A 195 -13.08 -12.17 13.80
C PRO A 195 -11.67 -12.75 13.98
N ASP A 196 -11.32 -13.78 13.21
CA ASP A 196 -10.06 -14.50 13.35
C ASP A 196 -8.92 -13.64 12.76
N THR A 197 -9.20 -12.98 11.63
CA THR A 197 -8.31 -12.00 11.02
C THR A 197 -8.08 -10.78 11.92
N ARG A 198 -9.13 -10.24 12.56
CA ARG A 198 -8.98 -9.12 13.51
C ARG A 198 -8.07 -9.44 14.67
N PHE A 199 -8.23 -10.64 15.24
CA PHE A 199 -7.33 -11.14 16.27
C PHE A 199 -5.88 -11.20 15.76
N ALA A 200 -5.68 -11.82 14.59
CA ALA A 200 -4.35 -12.07 14.06
C ALA A 200 -3.61 -10.78 13.68
N VAL A 201 -4.31 -9.78 13.11
CA VAL A 201 -3.73 -8.46 12.85
C VAL A 201 -3.24 -7.79 14.13
N LYS A 202 -4.09 -7.74 15.19
CA LYS A 202 -3.72 -7.15 16.48
C LYS A 202 -2.54 -7.87 17.12
N TRP A 203 -2.55 -9.20 17.11
CA TRP A 203 -1.44 -10.01 17.64
C TRP A 203 -0.16 -9.75 16.86
N TYR A 204 -0.22 -9.79 15.52
CA TYR A 204 0.93 -9.55 14.66
C TYR A 204 1.52 -8.16 14.92
N ARG A 205 0.71 -7.10 15.00
CA ARG A 205 1.18 -5.73 15.30
C ARG A 205 2.01 -5.66 16.58
N GLN A 206 1.55 -6.32 17.64
CA GLN A 206 2.18 -6.21 18.95
C GLN A 206 3.34 -7.20 19.16
N TYR A 207 3.21 -8.42 18.65
CA TYR A 207 4.09 -9.54 18.97
C TYR A 207 4.72 -10.20 17.74
N GLY A 208 4.28 -9.84 16.53
CA GLY A 208 4.70 -10.49 15.28
C GLY A 208 4.40 -11.98 15.30
N TRP A 209 5.37 -12.78 14.84
CA TRP A 209 5.35 -14.25 14.93
C TRP A 209 5.88 -14.77 16.28
N GLY A 210 6.16 -13.89 17.23
CA GLY A 210 6.71 -14.22 18.55
C GLY A 210 5.73 -14.97 19.44
N GLN A 211 6.27 -15.58 20.50
CA GLN A 211 5.49 -16.23 21.55
C GLN A 211 5.19 -15.26 22.68
N GLU A 212 3.96 -15.31 23.19
CA GLU A 212 3.52 -14.56 24.37
C GLU A 212 2.57 -15.39 25.23
N SER A 213 2.14 -14.87 26.40
CA SER A 213 1.22 -15.55 27.31
C SER A 213 -0.10 -15.95 26.66
N ALA A 214 -0.50 -17.21 26.85
CA ALA A 214 -1.81 -17.70 26.42
C ALA A 214 -2.98 -16.96 27.12
N GLY A 215 -2.75 -16.39 28.30
CA GLY A 215 -3.75 -15.54 28.97
C GLY A 215 -4.01 -14.23 28.24
N ILE A 216 -2.96 -13.61 27.68
CA ILE A 216 -3.10 -12.41 26.84
C ILE A 216 -3.82 -12.77 25.53
N ALA A 217 -3.49 -13.93 24.94
CA ALA A 217 -4.17 -14.44 23.76
C ALA A 217 -5.67 -14.64 24.00
N ASP A 218 -6.07 -15.24 25.13
CA ASP A 218 -7.48 -15.45 25.45
C ASP A 218 -8.25 -14.12 25.62
N GLN A 219 -7.63 -13.12 26.27
CA GLN A 219 -8.22 -11.79 26.39
C GLN A 219 -8.39 -11.11 25.02
N LEU A 220 -7.36 -11.18 24.16
CA LEU A 220 -7.42 -10.60 22.83
C LEU A 220 -8.45 -11.32 21.95
N ALA A 221 -8.56 -12.65 22.03
CA ALA A 221 -9.53 -13.45 21.30
C ALA A 221 -10.97 -13.03 21.65
N ARG A 222 -11.27 -12.88 22.95
CA ARG A 222 -12.59 -12.41 23.40
C ARG A 222 -12.94 -11.01 22.92
N SER A 223 -11.97 -10.07 22.98
CA SER A 223 -12.19 -8.71 22.48
C SER A 223 -12.29 -8.61 20.95
N SER A 224 -11.99 -9.69 20.23
CA SER A 224 -12.06 -9.76 18.77
C SER A 224 -13.23 -10.64 18.28
N ASP A 225 -14.09 -11.11 19.20
CA ASP A 225 -15.21 -12.04 18.94
C ASP A 225 -14.78 -13.41 18.38
N THR A 226 -13.63 -13.92 18.84
CA THR A 226 -13.13 -15.26 18.48
C THR A 226 -12.68 -16.05 19.71
N SER A 227 -12.07 -17.23 19.51
CA SER A 227 -11.56 -18.10 20.57
C SER A 227 -10.27 -18.79 20.14
N ILE A 228 -9.42 -19.16 21.09
CA ILE A 228 -8.17 -19.90 20.82
C ILE A 228 -8.45 -21.18 20.01
N GLY A 229 -9.48 -21.95 20.40
CA GLY A 229 -9.83 -23.17 19.67
C GLY A 229 -10.41 -22.95 18.26
N ALA A 230 -10.90 -21.75 17.93
CA ALA A 230 -11.24 -21.40 16.55
C ALA A 230 -9.98 -21.10 15.74
N LEU A 231 -9.06 -20.33 16.31
CA LEU A 231 -7.80 -19.94 15.69
C LEU A 231 -6.86 -21.15 15.44
N GLU A 232 -6.84 -22.11 16.37
CA GLU A 232 -6.09 -23.37 16.23
C GLU A 232 -6.71 -24.28 15.16
N ARG A 233 -8.05 -24.35 15.08
CA ARG A 233 -8.74 -25.13 14.04
C ARG A 233 -8.53 -24.54 12.65
N GLY A 234 -8.54 -23.22 12.52
CA GLY A 234 -8.17 -22.52 11.27
C GLY A 234 -6.67 -22.60 10.97
N GLY A 235 -5.87 -23.24 11.83
CA GLY A 235 -4.45 -23.47 11.57
C GLY A 235 -3.64 -22.19 11.45
N ILE A 236 -4.01 -21.11 12.14
CA ILE A 236 -3.29 -19.82 12.11
C ILE A 236 -2.61 -19.50 13.44
N PHE A 237 -2.92 -20.25 14.50
CA PHE A 237 -2.46 -19.98 15.86
C PHE A 237 -2.16 -21.28 16.60
N GLU A 238 -1.27 -21.21 17.59
CA GLU A 238 -0.91 -22.33 18.48
C GLU A 238 -0.84 -21.82 19.91
N ALA A 239 -1.53 -22.49 20.85
CA ALA A 239 -1.43 -22.24 22.29
C ALA A 239 -0.99 -23.51 23.04
N LYS A 240 0.28 -23.56 23.47
CA LYS A 240 0.88 -24.71 24.16
C LYS A 240 1.78 -24.30 25.30
N GLY A 241 1.67 -24.99 26.43
CA GLY A 241 2.57 -24.81 27.58
C GLY A 241 2.50 -23.42 28.21
N GLY A 242 1.31 -22.80 28.23
CA GLY A 242 1.09 -21.45 28.75
C GLY A 242 1.55 -20.32 27.83
N LYS A 243 2.11 -20.66 26.66
CA LYS A 243 2.50 -19.71 25.61
C LYS A 243 1.61 -19.88 24.39
N ALA A 244 1.53 -18.82 23.61
CA ALA A 244 0.69 -18.71 22.44
C ALA A 244 1.42 -17.91 21.35
N ARG A 245 1.18 -18.21 20.07
CA ARG A 245 1.74 -17.47 18.93
C ARG A 245 0.94 -17.69 17.65
N LEU A 246 1.06 -16.75 16.72
CA LEU A 246 0.70 -16.97 15.32
C LEU A 246 1.65 -17.96 14.66
N LEU A 247 1.11 -18.76 13.73
CA LEU A 247 1.92 -19.65 12.91
C LEU A 247 2.56 -18.86 11.75
N PRO A 248 3.90 -18.89 11.60
CA PRO A 248 4.57 -18.15 10.54
C PRO A 248 4.33 -18.79 9.17
N PRO A 249 4.49 -18.03 8.06
CA PRO A 249 4.25 -18.50 6.70
C PRO A 249 4.98 -19.81 6.36
N ALA A 250 6.20 -19.99 6.86
CA ALA A 250 7.00 -21.20 6.65
C ALA A 250 6.44 -22.47 7.32
N GLN A 251 5.46 -22.36 8.22
CA GLN A 251 4.73 -23.50 8.81
C GLN A 251 3.36 -23.71 8.15
N LEU A 252 2.99 -22.85 7.20
CA LEU A 252 1.73 -22.87 6.47
C LEU A 252 1.89 -23.25 4.99
N ASP A 253 3.09 -23.70 4.60
CA ASP A 253 3.51 -24.00 3.22
C ASP A 253 3.22 -25.43 2.75
N GLY A 254 2.47 -26.20 3.56
CA GLY A 254 2.03 -27.56 3.27
C GLY A 254 0.85 -27.63 2.29
N ALA A 255 0.39 -28.84 1.98
CA ALA A 255 -0.79 -29.06 1.15
C ALA A 255 -2.00 -28.35 1.77
N TRP A 256 -2.58 -27.42 1.00
CA TRP A 256 -3.74 -26.62 1.41
C TRP A 256 -4.86 -26.81 0.40
N ASP A 257 -6.01 -27.24 0.90
CA ASP A 257 -7.24 -27.31 0.13
C ASP A 257 -8.29 -26.39 0.79
N PRO A 258 -8.45 -25.15 0.28
CA PRO A 258 -9.44 -24.23 0.78
C PRO A 258 -10.87 -24.79 0.71
N ALA A 259 -11.16 -25.68 -0.24
CA ALA A 259 -12.50 -26.22 -0.42
C ALA A 259 -12.86 -27.25 0.66
N ALA A 260 -11.87 -27.98 1.17
CA ALA A 260 -12.02 -28.95 2.24
C ALA A 260 -12.05 -28.32 3.64
N ASP A 261 -11.65 -27.05 3.78
CA ASP A 261 -11.70 -26.34 5.04
C ASP A 261 -13.12 -25.79 5.31
N ASP A 262 -13.64 -26.03 6.51
CA ASP A 262 -14.94 -25.53 6.95
C ASP A 262 -14.94 -24.00 7.06
N ARG A 263 -13.80 -23.39 7.43
CA ARG A 263 -13.70 -21.95 7.65
C ARG A 263 -12.29 -21.43 7.33
N VAL A 264 -12.16 -20.82 6.15
CA VAL A 264 -10.96 -20.09 5.74
C VAL A 264 -11.09 -18.62 6.15
N SER A 265 -10.24 -18.16 7.08
CA SER A 265 -10.15 -16.73 7.42
C SER A 265 -9.39 -15.94 6.35
N VAL A 266 -9.63 -14.62 6.28
CA VAL A 266 -8.87 -13.74 5.37
C VAL A 266 -7.38 -13.81 5.71
N TRP A 267 -7.02 -13.86 6.99
CA TRP A 267 -5.65 -14.04 7.47
C TRP A 267 -5.01 -15.32 6.94
N GLU A 268 -5.68 -16.45 7.11
CA GLU A 268 -5.17 -17.73 6.62
C GLU A 268 -4.91 -17.68 5.12
N ALA A 269 -5.90 -17.20 4.35
CA ALA A 269 -5.78 -17.08 2.90
C ALA A 269 -4.61 -16.16 2.51
N THR A 270 -4.50 -14.97 3.09
CA THR A 270 -3.41 -14.03 2.78
C THR A 270 -2.04 -14.63 3.09
N VAL A 271 -1.84 -15.21 4.27
CA VAL A 271 -0.52 -15.72 4.68
C VAL A 271 -0.14 -16.96 3.87
N ARG A 272 -1.08 -17.87 3.60
CA ARG A 272 -0.82 -19.05 2.77
C ARG A 272 -0.55 -18.69 1.31
N LEU A 273 -1.34 -17.81 0.71
CA LEU A 273 -1.10 -17.36 -0.67
C LEU A 273 0.25 -16.64 -0.79
N ALA A 274 0.66 -15.87 0.22
CA ALA A 274 1.98 -15.26 0.23
C ALA A 274 3.10 -16.31 0.35
N ALA A 275 2.92 -17.34 1.19
CA ALA A 275 3.87 -18.44 1.31
C ALA A 275 4.01 -19.23 -0.01
N VAL A 276 2.89 -19.55 -0.67
CA VAL A 276 2.87 -20.21 -1.99
C VAL A 276 3.51 -19.31 -3.05
N MET A 277 3.21 -18.01 -3.07
CA MET A 277 3.84 -17.05 -3.97
C MET A 277 5.37 -17.07 -3.85
N ALA A 278 5.89 -17.10 -2.62
CA ALA A 278 7.33 -17.10 -2.37
C ALA A 278 8.02 -18.42 -2.73
N LYS A 279 7.30 -19.54 -2.69
CA LYS A 279 7.83 -20.90 -2.91
C LYS A 279 7.66 -21.38 -4.35
N ASP A 280 6.44 -21.28 -4.87
CA ASP A 280 5.99 -21.90 -6.13
C ASP A 280 5.66 -20.86 -7.22
N GLY A 281 5.55 -19.57 -6.86
CA GLY A 281 5.34 -18.47 -7.80
C GLY A 281 3.88 -18.21 -8.18
N ALA A 282 3.69 -17.24 -9.08
CA ALA A 282 2.38 -16.68 -9.44
C ALA A 282 1.41 -17.70 -10.04
N ASP A 283 1.90 -18.61 -10.89
CA ASP A 283 1.07 -19.61 -11.56
C ASP A 283 0.35 -20.52 -10.54
N LYS A 284 1.05 -20.94 -9.48
CA LYS A 284 0.45 -21.79 -8.44
C LYS A 284 -0.59 -21.04 -7.61
N VAL A 285 -0.36 -19.75 -7.35
CA VAL A 285 -1.33 -18.89 -6.68
C VAL A 285 -2.58 -18.73 -7.55
N ALA A 286 -2.42 -18.55 -8.86
CA ALA A 286 -3.53 -18.39 -9.80
C ALA A 286 -4.41 -19.66 -9.89
N GLU A 287 -3.82 -20.85 -9.77
CA GLU A 287 -4.57 -22.11 -9.67
C GLU A 287 -5.41 -22.23 -8.39
N LEU A 288 -4.95 -21.65 -7.28
CA LEU A 288 -5.62 -21.73 -5.99
C LEU A 288 -6.73 -20.68 -5.81
N LEU A 289 -6.61 -19.53 -6.48
CA LEU A 289 -7.56 -18.41 -6.32
C LEU A 289 -9.04 -18.80 -6.53
N PRO A 290 -9.43 -19.62 -7.53
CA PRO A 290 -10.83 -20.01 -7.69
C PRO A 290 -11.39 -20.74 -6.47
N SER A 291 -10.60 -21.63 -5.85
CA SER A 291 -11.01 -22.34 -4.63
C SER A 291 -11.08 -21.39 -3.43
N VAL A 292 -10.10 -20.50 -3.28
CA VAL A 292 -10.10 -19.50 -2.20
C VAL A 292 -11.31 -18.57 -2.29
N GLN A 293 -11.68 -18.12 -3.49
CA GLN A 293 -12.83 -17.24 -3.70
C GLN A 293 -14.16 -17.82 -3.23
N THR A 294 -14.28 -19.15 -3.15
CA THR A 294 -15.50 -19.80 -2.62
C THR A 294 -15.64 -19.68 -1.11
N ARG A 295 -14.55 -19.37 -0.39
CA ARG A 295 -14.51 -19.33 1.08
C ARG A 295 -14.13 -17.97 1.66
N ALA A 296 -13.33 -17.17 0.95
CA ALA A 296 -12.84 -15.87 1.41
C ALA A 296 -13.00 -14.78 0.35
N ASN A 297 -13.22 -13.54 0.80
CA ASN A 297 -13.28 -12.38 -0.09
C ASN A 297 -11.87 -12.02 -0.59
N LEU A 298 -11.64 -12.16 -1.90
CA LEU A 298 -10.35 -11.86 -2.53
C LEU A 298 -9.94 -10.39 -2.40
N ASP A 299 -10.88 -9.45 -2.37
CA ASP A 299 -10.56 -8.04 -2.15
C ASP A 299 -10.02 -7.83 -0.73
N ALA A 300 -10.65 -8.45 0.27
CA ALA A 300 -10.17 -8.42 1.65
C ALA A 300 -8.80 -9.10 1.81
N VAL A 301 -8.51 -10.16 1.05
CA VAL A 301 -7.19 -10.83 1.04
C VAL A 301 -6.12 -9.89 0.50
N LYS A 302 -6.42 -9.15 -0.58
CA LYS A 302 -5.53 -8.13 -1.16
C LYS A 302 -5.28 -7.01 -0.15
N GLU A 303 -6.34 -6.44 0.42
CA GLU A 303 -6.28 -5.37 1.42
C GLU A 303 -5.46 -5.79 2.65
N LEU A 304 -5.69 -6.99 3.17
CA LEU A 304 -4.90 -7.52 4.28
C LEU A 304 -3.42 -7.70 3.88
N GLY A 305 -3.13 -8.14 2.65
CA GLY A 305 -1.76 -8.24 2.14
C GLY A 305 -1.02 -6.89 2.18
N PHE A 306 -1.69 -5.80 1.79
CA PHE A 306 -1.12 -4.45 1.89
C PHE A 306 -0.89 -4.04 3.34
N LEU A 307 -1.88 -4.29 4.23
CA LEU A 307 -1.76 -3.97 5.65
C LEU A 307 -0.55 -4.69 6.26
N LEU A 308 -0.37 -5.98 5.98
CA LEU A 308 0.76 -6.76 6.50
C LEU A 308 2.10 -6.31 5.95
N PHE A 309 2.18 -5.93 4.68
CA PHE A 309 3.36 -5.30 4.11
C PHE A 309 3.73 -4.02 4.86
N HIS A 310 2.76 -3.13 5.07
CA HIS A 310 2.96 -1.86 5.77
C HIS A 310 3.42 -2.05 7.22
N GLU A 311 2.79 -2.99 7.94
CA GLU A 311 3.19 -3.34 9.31
C GLU A 311 4.59 -3.96 9.39
N ALA A 312 4.98 -4.75 8.39
CA ALA A 312 6.33 -5.29 8.29
C ALA A 312 7.36 -4.19 8.03
N GLU A 313 7.08 -3.22 7.16
CA GLU A 313 7.95 -2.07 6.92
C GLU A 313 8.14 -1.24 8.19
N LYS A 314 7.05 -0.96 8.92
CA LYS A 314 7.07 -0.22 10.19
C LYS A 314 7.93 -0.90 11.25
N LYS A 315 7.90 -2.23 11.30
CA LYS A 315 8.74 -3.04 12.20
C LYS A 315 10.17 -3.27 11.70
N LYS A 316 10.48 -2.82 10.47
CA LYS A 316 11.75 -3.10 9.78
C LYS A 316 12.01 -4.59 9.58
N ASP A 317 10.95 -5.38 9.45
CA ASP A 317 11.05 -6.80 9.09
C ASP A 317 11.11 -6.95 7.57
N ALA A 318 12.33 -6.98 7.04
CA ALA A 318 12.56 -7.08 5.60
C ALA A 318 12.02 -8.40 5.01
N LYS A 319 11.95 -9.49 5.78
CA LYS A 319 11.51 -10.78 5.25
C LYS A 319 10.00 -10.78 4.99
N ASP A 320 9.24 -10.34 5.98
CA ASP A 320 7.79 -10.23 5.88
C ASP A 320 7.39 -9.18 4.84
N ALA A 321 8.11 -8.04 4.79
CA ALA A 321 7.86 -7.01 3.80
C ALA A 321 8.03 -7.55 2.37
N ILE A 322 9.11 -8.30 2.10
CA ILE A 322 9.32 -8.94 0.79
C ILE A 322 8.21 -9.94 0.47
N LEU A 323 7.83 -10.76 1.46
CA LEU A 323 6.80 -11.80 1.32
C LEU A 323 5.45 -11.21 0.91
N PHE A 324 4.91 -10.28 1.70
CA PHE A 324 3.60 -9.69 1.43
C PHE A 324 3.62 -8.76 0.21
N ASN A 325 4.71 -8.04 -0.03
CA ASN A 325 4.85 -7.24 -1.24
C ASN A 325 4.83 -8.11 -2.51
N GLY A 326 5.41 -9.31 -2.46
CA GLY A 326 5.40 -10.26 -3.58
C GLY A 326 3.98 -10.65 -3.98
N LEU A 327 3.15 -11.04 -3.01
CA LEU A 327 1.75 -11.41 -3.25
C LEU A 327 0.97 -10.25 -3.88
N VAL A 328 1.04 -9.07 -3.27
CA VAL A 328 0.19 -7.95 -3.66
C VAL A 328 0.66 -7.30 -4.98
N SER A 329 1.98 -7.26 -5.24
CA SER A 329 2.50 -6.74 -6.50
C SER A 329 2.09 -7.58 -7.71
N ALA A 330 1.93 -8.90 -7.54
CA ALA A 330 1.52 -9.81 -8.61
C ALA A 330 -0.01 -10.03 -8.64
N TRP A 331 -0.78 -9.37 -7.76
CA TRP A 331 -2.19 -9.68 -7.57
C TRP A 331 -3.05 -9.52 -8.84
N GLY A 332 -2.80 -8.45 -9.62
CA GLY A 332 -3.49 -8.19 -10.89
C GLY A 332 -3.26 -9.33 -11.90
N ASP A 333 -1.99 -9.68 -12.13
CA ASP A 333 -1.59 -10.74 -13.06
C ASP A 333 -2.16 -12.11 -12.64
N VAL A 334 -2.06 -12.45 -11.35
CA VAL A 334 -2.55 -13.71 -10.79
C VAL A 334 -4.08 -13.80 -10.92
N ASN A 335 -4.80 -12.71 -10.67
CA ASN A 335 -6.27 -12.69 -10.79
C ASN A 335 -6.70 -12.82 -12.27
N GLU A 336 -5.97 -12.20 -13.20
CA GLU A 336 -6.21 -12.37 -14.64
C GLU A 336 -5.95 -13.82 -15.08
N GLN A 337 -4.84 -14.41 -14.64
CA GLN A 337 -4.52 -15.82 -14.90
C GLN A 337 -5.59 -16.75 -14.31
N ALA A 338 -6.03 -16.54 -13.07
CA ALA A 338 -7.06 -17.34 -12.42
C ALA A 338 -8.39 -17.31 -13.19
N ARG A 339 -8.79 -16.15 -13.72
CA ARG A 339 -9.96 -16.02 -14.61
C ARG A 339 -9.80 -16.80 -15.91
N LYS A 340 -8.61 -16.83 -16.50
CA LYS A 340 -8.32 -17.65 -17.70
C LYS A 340 -8.40 -19.15 -17.40
N ILE A 341 -7.90 -19.60 -16.25
CA ILE A 341 -7.98 -20.99 -15.80
C ILE A 341 -9.44 -21.40 -15.57
N GLY A 342 -10.24 -20.54 -14.93
CA GLY A 342 -11.66 -20.81 -14.67
C GLY A 342 -12.57 -20.74 -15.90
N SER A 343 -12.15 -20.04 -16.97
CA SER A 343 -12.91 -19.91 -18.23
C SER A 343 -12.52 -20.94 -19.29
N ALA A 344 -11.41 -21.67 -19.13
CA ALA A 344 -11.11 -22.83 -19.95
C ALA A 344 -12.19 -23.90 -19.67
N PRO A 345 -12.95 -24.36 -20.69
CA PRO A 345 -13.83 -25.51 -20.49
C PRO A 345 -12.95 -26.66 -20.00
N ARG A 346 -13.33 -27.29 -18.88
CA ARG A 346 -12.84 -28.62 -18.55
C ARG A 346 -13.32 -29.55 -19.67
N SER A 347 -12.55 -29.64 -20.74
CA SER A 347 -12.69 -30.69 -21.74
C SER A 347 -12.43 -31.99 -21.00
N ALA A 348 -13.52 -32.59 -20.51
CA ALA A 348 -13.53 -33.93 -19.97
C ALA A 348 -13.09 -34.85 -21.10
N GLN A 349 -11.80 -35.15 -21.16
CA GLN A 349 -11.27 -36.22 -21.98
C GLN A 349 -11.57 -37.53 -21.24
N GLN A 350 -12.86 -37.86 -21.15
CA GLN A 350 -13.28 -39.24 -20.93
C GLN A 350 -13.04 -39.96 -22.25
N ALA A 351 -11.86 -40.58 -22.35
CA ALA A 351 -11.65 -41.66 -23.32
C ALA A 351 -12.56 -42.82 -22.90
N PHE A 352 -13.76 -42.88 -23.46
CA PHE A 352 -14.54 -44.11 -23.49
C PHE A 352 -13.80 -45.09 -24.40
N VAL A 353 -13.12 -46.05 -23.79
CA VAL A 353 -12.68 -47.26 -24.47
C VAL A 353 -13.94 -48.09 -24.68
N PHE A 354 -14.33 -48.28 -25.94
CA PHE A 354 -15.35 -49.25 -26.32
C PHE A 354 -14.61 -50.59 -26.51
N ASP A 355 -14.84 -51.54 -25.61
CA ASP A 355 -14.53 -52.95 -25.87
C ASP A 355 -15.56 -53.45 -26.89
N GLU A 356 -15.11 -53.66 -28.13
CA GLU A 356 -15.81 -54.53 -29.08
C GLU A 356 -15.25 -55.93 -28.91
N ASP A 357 -15.86 -56.71 -28.00
CA ASP A 357 -15.72 -58.16 -27.98
C ASP A 357 -17.03 -58.81 -28.45
N GLU A 358 -16.88 -59.52 -29.57
CA GLU A 358 -17.47 -60.82 -29.92
C GLU A 358 -19.00 -60.95 -30.06
N ASP A 359 -19.46 -61.03 -31.31
CA ASP A 359 -20.63 -61.83 -31.69
C ASP A 359 -20.19 -63.01 -32.57
N GLU A 360 -20.65 -64.20 -32.19
CA GLU A 360 -20.49 -65.53 -32.83
C GLU A 360 -21.01 -65.64 -34.28
#